data_AF-A0A4Q3B252-F1
#
_entry.id   AF-A0A4Q3B252-F1
#
_cell.length_a   1.000
_cell.length_b   1.000
_cell.length_c   1.000
_cell.angle_alpha   90.00
_cell.angle_beta   90.00
_cell.angle_gamma   90.00
#
_symmetry.space_group_name_H-M   'P 1'
#
loop_
_entity.id
_entity.type
_entity.pdbx_description
1 polymer ?
#
loop_
_entity_poly.entity_id
_entity_poly.type
_entity_poly.pdbx_seq_one_letter_code
_entity_poly.pdbx_strand_id
1 'polypeptide(L)'
;MWLDPPQNLILTEEEVHVWRADLEVDEYIQSSYLKLLSSDEKNRAGKFRFAKDRRNFIAARGILRLLLAKYLEIHPTEISFQYSKFGKPGLANNNSFQFNISHSQNIAVFAFTIKFSIGID
;
A
#
# COMPACT_ATOMS: atom_id res chain seq x y z
N MET A 1 -0.45 -11.13 -18.54
CA MET A 1 -1.36 -11.98 -17.75
C MET A 1 -0.95 -11.81 -16.29
N TRP A 2 -1.85 -11.40 -15.39
CA TRP A 2 -1.53 -11.29 -13.97
C TRP A 2 -1.56 -12.68 -13.35
N LEU A 3 -0.56 -12.99 -12.52
CA LEU A 3 -0.45 -14.29 -11.86
C LEU A 3 -1.13 -14.22 -10.48
N ASP A 4 -1.62 -15.36 -10.00
CA ASP A 4 -2.05 -15.49 -8.62
C ASP A 4 -0.87 -15.28 -7.68
N PRO A 5 -1.10 -14.64 -6.51
CA PRO A 5 -0.03 -14.40 -5.57
C PRO A 5 0.54 -15.70 -5.01
N PRO A 6 1.87 -15.86 -4.96
CA PRO A 6 2.48 -17.04 -4.34
C PRO A 6 2.18 -17.06 -2.83
N GLN A 7 2.13 -18.26 -2.25
CA GLN A 7 1.84 -18.43 -0.81
C GLN A 7 2.89 -17.76 0.08
N ASN A 8 4.16 -17.83 -0.32
CA ASN A 8 5.27 -17.18 0.37
C ASN A 8 5.74 -15.97 -0.44
N LEU A 9 5.63 -14.78 0.17
CA LEU A 9 6.09 -13.53 -0.42
C LEU A 9 7.50 -13.20 0.06
N ILE A 10 8.47 -13.85 -0.57
CA ILE A 10 9.90 -13.58 -0.35
C ILE A 10 10.38 -12.71 -1.51
N LEU A 11 10.92 -11.54 -1.18
CA LEU A 11 11.49 -10.62 -2.15
C LEU A 11 13.02 -10.69 -2.04
N THR A 12 13.72 -11.01 -3.12
CA THR A 12 15.19 -10.97 -3.15
C THR A 12 15.71 -9.60 -3.58
N GLU A 13 17.02 -9.35 -3.46
CA GLU A 13 17.63 -8.07 -3.86
C GLU A 13 17.51 -7.76 -5.35
N GLU A 14 17.34 -8.78 -6.20
CA GLU A 14 17.31 -8.68 -7.67
C GLU A 14 15.88 -8.63 -8.23
N GLU A 15 14.87 -8.75 -7.37
CA GLU A 15 13.48 -8.84 -7.77
C GLU A 15 12.73 -7.51 -7.59
N VAL A 16 11.71 -7.35 -8.44
CA VAL A 16 10.66 -6.35 -8.27
C VAL A 16 9.34 -7.07 -8.34
N HIS A 17 8.58 -7.00 -7.26
CA HIS A 17 7.21 -7.51 -7.23
C HIS A 17 6.25 -6.38 -7.57
N VAL A 18 5.42 -6.60 -8.59
CA VAL A 18 4.37 -5.66 -9.02
C VAL A 18 3.01 -6.28 -8.78
N TRP A 19 2.15 -5.53 -8.12
CA TRP A 19 0.78 -5.90 -7.79
C TRP A 19 -0.18 -4.94 -8.42
N ARG A 20 -1.29 -5.45 -8.93
CA ARG A 20 -2.44 -4.65 -9.34
C ARG A 20 -3.63 -5.02 -8.48
N ALA A 21 -4.36 -4.00 -8.03
CA ALA A 21 -5.59 -4.19 -7.28
C ALA A 21 -6.68 -3.26 -7.79
N ASP A 22 -7.92 -3.75 -7.70
CA ASP A 22 -9.11 -2.92 -7.81
C ASP A 22 -9.35 -2.21 -6.47
N LEU A 23 -9.71 -0.93 -6.53
CA LEU A 23 -10.03 -0.08 -5.39
C LEU A 23 -11.54 0.01 -5.16
N GLU A 24 -12.35 -0.44 -6.11
CA GLU A 24 -13.79 -0.55 -5.97
C GLU A 24 -14.12 -1.82 -5.19
N VAL A 25 -14.14 -1.66 -3.87
CA VAL A 25 -14.50 -2.72 -2.92
C VAL A 25 -15.83 -2.42 -2.25
N ASP A 26 -16.51 -3.48 -1.79
CA ASP A 26 -17.75 -3.36 -1.04
C ASP A 26 -17.55 -2.66 0.33
N GLU A 27 -18.65 -2.30 0.99
CA GLU A 27 -18.60 -1.57 2.27
C GLU A 27 -17.98 -2.36 3.43
N TYR A 28 -18.08 -3.69 3.41
CA TYR A 28 -17.52 -4.54 4.44
C TYR A 28 -15.99 -4.54 4.37
N ILE A 29 -15.45 -4.74 3.17
CA ILE A 29 -14.01 -4.67 2.90
C ILE A 29 -13.50 -3.25 3.15
N GLN A 30 -14.23 -2.23 2.69
CA GLN A 30 -13.90 -0.83 2.94
C GLN A 30 -13.75 -0.52 4.43
N SER A 31 -14.69 -0.99 5.25
CA SER A 31 -14.69 -0.81 6.71
C SER A 31 -13.55 -1.58 7.36
N SER A 32 -13.23 -2.77 6.85
CA SER A 32 -12.10 -3.58 7.33
C SER A 32 -10.76 -2.90 7.03
N TYR A 33 -10.57 -2.36 5.83
CA TYR A 33 -9.39 -1.56 5.50
C TYR A 33 -9.26 -0.33 6.38
N LEU A 34 -10.35 0.41 6.61
CA LEU A 34 -10.33 1.58 7.48
C LEU A 34 -9.85 1.25 8.90
N LYS A 35 -10.15 0.06 9.43
CA LYS A 35 -9.67 -0.38 10.75
C LYS A 35 -8.15 -0.59 10.79
N LEU A 36 -7.52 -0.95 9.67
CA LEU A 36 -6.08 -1.16 9.56
C LEU A 36 -5.28 0.14 9.51
N LEU A 37 -5.89 1.26 9.09
CA LEU A 37 -5.23 2.55 8.93
C LEU A 37 -4.85 3.15 10.29
N SER A 38 -3.68 3.82 10.31
CA SER A 38 -3.27 4.64 11.46
C SER A 38 -4.13 5.90 11.58
N SER A 39 -4.05 6.58 12.72
CA SER A 39 -4.76 7.84 12.96
C SER A 39 -4.41 8.90 11.91
N ASP A 40 -3.13 9.02 11.53
CA ASP A 40 -2.70 9.98 10.50
C ASP A 40 -3.28 9.67 9.12
N GLU A 41 -3.39 8.39 8.77
CA GLU A 41 -3.98 7.98 7.50
C GLU A 41 -5.49 8.18 7.50
N LYS A 42 -6.18 7.88 8.61
CA LYS A 42 -7.61 8.19 8.79
C LYS A 42 -7.86 9.70 8.66
N ASN A 43 -7.00 10.52 9.27
CA ASN A 43 -7.06 11.97 9.14
C ASN A 43 -6.85 12.42 7.69
N ARG A 44 -5.90 11.83 6.96
CA ARG A 44 -5.71 12.11 5.52
C ARG A 44 -6.91 11.69 4.68
N ALA A 45 -7.49 10.52 4.95
CA ALA A 45 -8.72 10.07 4.29
C ALA A 45 -9.86 11.08 4.51
N GLY A 46 -9.97 11.63 5.71
CA GLY A 46 -10.97 12.66 6.05
C GLY A 46 -10.82 13.98 5.31
N LYS A 47 -9.64 14.29 4.74
CA LYS A 47 -9.38 15.53 3.99
C LYS A 47 -9.87 15.49 2.54
N PHE A 48 -10.23 14.33 2.01
CA PHE A 48 -10.75 14.23 0.65
C PHE A 48 -12.17 14.80 0.56
N ARG A 49 -12.36 15.72 -0.40
CA ARG A 49 -13.66 16.35 -0.68
C ARG A 49 -14.68 15.36 -1.23
N PHE A 50 -14.26 14.50 -2.16
CA PHE A 50 -15.14 13.56 -2.83
C PHE A 50 -15.12 12.19 -2.14
N ALA A 51 -16.30 11.60 -1.96
CA ALA A 51 -16.44 10.30 -1.31
C ALA A 51 -15.70 9.18 -2.06
N LYS A 52 -15.68 9.25 -3.41
CA LYS A 52 -14.96 8.30 -4.26
C LYS A 52 -13.45 8.33 -3.97
N ASP A 53 -12.83 9.51 -3.98
CA ASP A 53 -11.39 9.64 -3.72
C ASP A 53 -11.03 9.19 -2.30
N ARG A 54 -11.87 9.51 -1.31
CA ARG A 54 -11.72 9.02 0.05
C ARG A 54 -11.75 7.49 0.11
N ARG A 55 -12.70 6.87 -0.61
CA ARG A 55 -12.82 5.40 -0.64
C ARG A 55 -11.60 4.77 -1.29
N ASN A 56 -11.18 5.28 -2.45
CA ASN A 56 -10.02 4.79 -3.18
C ASN A 56 -8.73 4.93 -2.36
N PHE A 57 -8.57 6.05 -1.64
CA PHE A 57 -7.43 6.23 -0.73
C PHE A 57 -7.40 5.18 0.38
N ILE A 58 -8.53 4.94 1.05
CA ILE A 58 -8.63 3.93 2.12
C ILE A 58 -8.34 2.54 1.57
N ALA A 59 -8.90 2.18 0.40
CA ALA A 59 -8.66 0.89 -0.22
C ALA A 59 -7.19 0.71 -0.58
N ALA A 60 -6.58 1.68 -1.27
CA ALA A 60 -5.18 1.63 -1.66
C ALA A 60 -4.25 1.51 -0.43
N ARG A 61 -4.55 2.24 0.65
CA ARG A 61 -3.79 2.16 1.91
C ARG A 61 -3.99 0.85 2.65
N GLY A 62 -5.22 0.32 2.70
CA GLY A 62 -5.50 -0.98 3.28
C GLY A 62 -4.74 -2.10 2.58
N ILE A 63 -4.80 -2.12 1.24
CA ILE A 63 -4.08 -3.09 0.40
C ILE A 63 -2.57 -2.97 0.60
N LEU A 64 -2.02 -1.76 0.59
CA LEU A 64 -0.60 -1.53 0.85
C LEU A 64 -0.17 -2.13 2.19
N ARG A 65 -0.90 -1.84 3.27
CA ARG A 65 -0.59 -2.38 4.61
C ARG A 65 -0.64 -3.90 4.63
N LEU A 66 -1.62 -4.52 3.96
CA LEU A 66 -1.72 -5.97 3.87
C LEU A 66 -0.55 -6.60 3.09
N LEU A 67 -0.14 -5.99 1.97
CA LEU A 67 0.99 -6.48 1.19
C LEU A 67 2.30 -6.35 1.97
N LEU A 68 2.54 -5.20 2.58
CA LEU A 68 3.72 -4.97 3.43
C LEU A 68 3.75 -5.91 4.63
N ALA A 69 2.61 -6.16 5.28
CA ALA A 69 2.51 -7.10 6.40
C ALA A 69 2.97 -8.50 6.00
N LYS A 70 2.64 -8.95 4.78
CA LYS A 70 3.10 -10.23 4.27
C LYS A 70 4.60 -10.23 3.97
N TYR A 71 5.15 -9.16 3.39
CA TYR A 71 6.60 -9.08 3.13
C TYR A 71 7.45 -8.93 4.39
N LEU A 72 6.91 -8.29 5.42
CA LEU A 72 7.62 -7.99 6.66
C LEU A 72 7.31 -8.96 7.80
N GLU A 73 6.37 -9.90 7.60
CA GLU A 73 5.89 -10.86 8.59
C GLU A 73 5.42 -10.23 9.91
N ILE A 74 4.71 -9.08 9.83
CA ILE A 74 4.15 -8.35 10.98
C ILE A 74 2.67 -8.04 10.78
N HIS A 75 1.95 -7.67 11.84
CA HIS A 75 0.55 -7.26 11.70
C HIS A 75 0.41 -5.94 10.91
N PRO A 76 -0.61 -5.78 10.04
CA PRO A 76 -0.75 -4.56 9.21
C PRO A 76 -0.84 -3.25 9.99
N THR A 77 -1.33 -3.28 11.23
CA THR A 77 -1.43 -2.10 12.10
C THR A 77 -0.10 -1.70 12.75
N GLU A 78 0.89 -2.59 12.78
CA GLU A 78 2.23 -2.33 13.33
C GLU A 78 3.13 -1.58 12.33
N ILE A 79 2.75 -1.57 11.04
CA ILE A 79 3.49 -0.85 10.01
C ILE A 79 3.48 0.64 10.30
N SER A 80 4.68 1.18 10.48
CA SER A 80 4.95 2.60 10.69
C SER A 80 5.50 3.23 9.42
N PHE A 81 4.72 4.15 8.85
CA PHE A 81 5.14 4.92 7.68
C PHE A 81 5.83 6.22 8.09
N GLN A 82 6.95 6.51 7.44
CA GLN A 82 7.53 7.84 7.38
C GLN A 82 7.18 8.51 6.05
N TYR A 83 7.11 9.83 6.05
CA TYR A 83 6.78 10.60 4.85
C TYR A 83 7.94 11.53 4.51
N SER A 84 8.42 11.44 3.27
CA SER A 84 9.43 12.37 2.77
C SER A 84 8.86 13.78 2.63
N LYS A 85 9.75 14.78 2.42
CA LYS A 85 9.36 16.18 2.16
C LYS A 85 8.40 16.35 0.99
N PHE A 86 8.38 15.40 0.06
CA PHE A 86 7.50 15.38 -1.12
C PHE A 86 6.24 14.54 -0.92
N GLY A 87 5.97 14.08 0.31
CA GLY A 87 4.76 13.31 0.63
C GLY A 87 4.81 11.82 0.25
N LYS A 88 5.91 11.35 -0.37
CA LYS A 88 6.10 9.92 -0.67
C LYS A 88 6.24 9.12 0.64
N PRO A 89 5.41 8.08 0.86
CA PRO A 89 5.55 7.19 2.02
C PRO A 89 6.76 6.27 1.86
N GLY A 90 7.40 5.96 2.98
CA GLY A 90 8.41 4.90 3.14
C GLY A 90 8.24 4.21 4.49
N LEU A 91 8.95 3.11 4.74
CA LEU A 91 8.96 2.45 6.04
C LEU A 91 9.88 3.20 7.01
N ALA A 92 9.44 3.39 8.26
CA ALA A 92 10.24 4.08 9.27
C ALA A 92 11.41 3.21 9.80
N ASN A 93 11.20 1.89 9.90
CA ASN A 93 12.13 0.96 10.55
C ASN A 93 12.87 0.04 9.55
N ASN A 94 12.74 0.27 8.24
CA ASN A 94 13.37 -0.55 7.21
C ASN A 94 13.69 0.30 5.97
N ASN A 95 14.95 0.73 5.86
CA ASN A 95 15.39 1.62 4.78
C ASN A 95 15.79 0.89 3.49
N SER A 96 16.08 -0.42 3.56
CA SER A 96 16.36 -1.21 2.36
C SER A 96 15.07 -1.52 1.61
N PHE A 97 14.01 -1.90 2.33
CA PHE A 97 12.73 -2.21 1.70
C PHE A 97 12.03 -0.94 1.15
N GLN A 98 11.98 -0.84 -0.17
CA GLN A 98 11.37 0.26 -0.90
C GLN A 98 10.04 -0.17 -1.53
N PHE A 99 9.09 0.76 -1.57
CA PHE A 99 7.85 0.56 -2.31
C PHE A 99 7.41 1.83 -3.05
N ASN A 100 6.61 1.63 -4.09
CA ASN A 100 5.97 2.68 -4.84
C ASN A 100 4.50 2.33 -5.11
N ILE A 101 3.66 3.35 -5.26
CA ILE A 101 2.23 3.21 -5.48
C ILE A 101 1.83 4.24 -6.52
N SER A 102 1.28 3.77 -7.62
CA SER A 102 0.51 4.59 -8.55
C SER A 102 -0.95 4.18 -8.48
N HIS A 103 -1.85 5.12 -8.75
CA HIS A 103 -3.25 4.78 -8.92
C HIS A 103 -3.89 5.68 -9.97
N SER A 104 -4.74 5.08 -10.79
CA SER A 104 -5.58 5.79 -11.75
C SER A 104 -6.99 5.27 -11.65
N GLN A 105 -7.94 6.18 -11.44
CA GLN A 105 -9.35 5.86 -11.25
C GLN A 105 -9.55 4.80 -10.15
N ASN A 106 -10.00 3.61 -10.50
CA ASN A 106 -10.31 2.52 -9.58
C ASN A 106 -9.20 1.46 -9.52
N ILE A 107 -8.04 1.68 -10.16
CA ILE A 107 -6.94 0.71 -10.16
C ILE A 107 -5.76 1.32 -9.42
N ALA A 108 -5.15 0.52 -8.54
CA ALA A 108 -3.83 0.81 -7.97
C ALA A 108 -2.81 -0.22 -8.43
N VAL A 109 -1.58 0.25 -8.60
CA VAL A 109 -0.40 -0.58 -8.86
C VAL A 109 0.61 -0.32 -7.75
N PHE A 110 1.13 -1.40 -7.17
CA PHE A 110 2.12 -1.37 -6.09
C PHE A 110 3.39 -2.07 -6.57
N ALA A 111 4.54 -1.46 -6.34
CA ALA A 111 5.84 -2.06 -6.64
C ALA A 111 6.67 -2.16 -5.36
N PHE A 112 7.38 -3.27 -5.16
CA PHE A 112 8.22 -3.56 -3.98
C PHE A 112 9.61 -4.04 -4.39
N THR A 113 10.66 -3.59 -3.71
CA THR A 113 12.07 -4.05 -3.89
C THR A 113 12.89 -3.85 -2.60
N ILE A 114 14.10 -4.42 -2.52
CA ILE A 114 15.01 -4.30 -1.36
C ILE A 114 16.21 -3.36 -1.62
N LYS A 115 16.55 -3.07 -2.88
CA LYS A 115 17.81 -2.35 -3.18
C LYS A 115 17.68 -1.20 -4.18
N PHE A 116 16.75 -1.29 -5.10
CA PHE A 116 16.63 -0.29 -6.17
C PHE A 116 15.62 0.81 -5.81
N SER A 117 15.89 2.04 -6.23
CA SER A 117 14.85 3.08 -6.21
C SER A 117 13.89 2.83 -7.36
N ILE A 118 12.63 2.49 -7.07
CA ILE A 118 11.59 2.27 -8.10
C ILE A 118 10.58 3.41 -8.14
N GLY A 119 10.24 3.80 -9.37
CA GLY A 119 9.06 4.58 -9.75
C GLY A 119 8.10 3.71 -10.55
N ILE A 120 6.81 3.75 -10.23
CA ILE A 120 5.75 3.17 -11.07
C ILE A 120 4.71 4.27 -11.32
N ASP A 121 4.19 4.34 -12.54
CA ASP A 121 3.16 5.29 -12.99
C ASP A 121 2.03 4.51 -13.69
#